data_AF-A0A349SNC7-F1
#
_entry.id   AF-A0A349SNC7-F1
#
_cell.length_a   1.000
_cell.length_b   1.000
_cell.length_c   1.000
_cell.angle_alpha   90.00
_cell.angle_beta   90.00
_cell.angle_gamma   90.00
#
_symmetry.space_group_name_H-M   'P 1'
#
loop_
_entity.id
_entity.type
_entity.pdbx_description
1 polymer ?
#
loop_
_entity_poly.entity_id
_entity_poly.type
_entity_poly.pdbx_seq_one_letter_code
_entity_poly.pdbx_strand_id
1 'polypeptide(L)'
;MALDYDSFPASIYAQSVLAPDLDVYRQHFSAPLHAINLAHGVMLAESGLIQSADASAILDALNGIDRERPWANQLFDGSFEDLFFLIEQELGRRVGDETAGRLHTGRSRNDMEHTM
;
A
#
# COMPACT_ATOMS: atom_id res chain seq x y z
N MET A 1 1.63 -23.27 24.38
CA MET A 1 1.14 -21.88 24.27
C MET A 1 -0.30 -21.99 23.81
N ALA A 2 -1.28 -21.49 24.57
CA ALA A 2 -2.66 -21.49 24.10
C ALA A 2 -2.73 -20.56 22.87
N LEU A 3 -3.23 -21.07 21.75
CA LEU A 3 -3.41 -20.29 20.55
C LEU A 3 -4.63 -19.40 20.79
N ASP A 4 -4.39 -18.11 20.96
CA ASP A 4 -5.44 -17.10 21.05
C ASP A 4 -5.98 -16.84 19.64
N TYR A 5 -7.26 -17.19 19.45
CA TYR A 5 -8.02 -17.05 18.21
C TYR A 5 -9.16 -16.03 18.34
N ASP A 6 -9.31 -15.41 19.51
CA ASP A 6 -10.45 -14.53 19.81
C ASP A 6 -10.21 -13.08 19.33
N SER A 7 -9.02 -12.82 18.77
CA SER A 7 -8.63 -11.54 18.18
C SER A 7 -8.08 -11.71 16.76
N PHE A 8 -8.40 -10.76 15.88
CA PHE A 8 -7.84 -10.69 14.54
C PHE A 8 -6.65 -9.71 14.52
N PRO A 9 -5.55 -10.04 13.82
CA PRO A 9 -5.25 -11.36 13.26
C PRO A 9 -4.84 -12.35 14.37
N ALA A 10 -5.28 -13.61 14.25
CA ALA A 10 -4.89 -14.65 15.21
C ALA A 10 -3.35 -14.76 15.24
N SER A 11 -2.79 -14.97 16.44
CA SER A 11 -1.33 -14.93 16.67
C SER A 11 -0.52 -15.81 15.71
N ILE A 12 -1.01 -17.02 15.39
CA ILE A 12 -0.35 -17.94 14.46
C ILE A 12 -0.38 -17.44 13.02
N TYR A 13 -1.48 -16.81 12.60
CA TYR A 13 -1.63 -16.25 11.25
C TYR A 13 -0.74 -15.01 11.08
N ALA A 14 -0.72 -14.12 12.08
CA ALA A 14 0.17 -12.97 12.13
C ALA A 14 1.65 -13.38 11.98
N GLN A 15 2.10 -14.37 12.76
CA GLN A 15 3.51 -14.79 12.78
C GLN A 15 3.92 -15.63 11.57
N SER A 16 3.00 -16.42 11.02
CA SER A 16 3.33 -17.40 9.98
C SER A 16 3.01 -16.91 8.56
N VAL A 17 2.16 -15.88 8.41
CA VAL A 17 1.72 -15.38 7.10
C VAL A 17 2.00 -13.88 6.98
N LEU A 18 1.34 -13.04 7.78
CA LEU A 18 1.34 -11.59 7.56
C LEU A 18 2.71 -10.93 7.81
N ALA A 19 3.38 -11.26 8.93
CA ALA A 19 4.70 -10.70 9.22
C ALA A 19 5.77 -11.13 8.19
N PRO A 20 5.88 -12.41 7.80
CA PRO A 20 6.76 -12.82 6.70
C PRO A 20 6.41 -12.16 5.36
N ASP A 21 5.13 -12.05 5.03
CA ASP A 21 4.67 -11.44 3.78
C ASP A 21 5.09 -9.97 3.69
N LEU A 22 4.88 -9.19 4.76
CA LEU A 22 5.33 -7.81 4.86
C LEU A 22 6.84 -7.69 4.57
N ASP A 23 7.66 -8.57 5.15
CA ASP A 23 9.11 -8.55 4.96
C ASP A 23 9.50 -8.87 3.51
N VAL A 24 8.84 -9.84 2.88
CA VAL A 24 9.04 -10.20 1.46
C VAL A 24 8.69 -9.03 0.56
N TYR A 25 7.51 -8.44 0.74
CA TYR A 25 7.06 -7.29 -0.05
C TYR A 25 7.99 -6.10 0.12
N ARG A 26 8.42 -5.82 1.35
CA ARG A 26 9.37 -4.75 1.65
C ARG A 26 10.69 -4.92 0.89
N GLN A 27 11.25 -6.13 0.94
CA GLN A 27 12.58 -6.42 0.40
C GLN A 27 12.58 -6.52 -1.12
N HIS A 28 11.54 -7.10 -1.72
CA HIS A 28 11.55 -7.48 -3.13
C HIS A 28 10.57 -6.68 -3.99
N PHE A 29 9.45 -6.23 -3.43
CA PHE A 29 8.34 -5.68 -4.21
C PHE A 29 8.05 -4.20 -3.96
N SER A 30 8.74 -3.53 -3.04
CA SER A 30 8.53 -2.10 -2.77
C SER A 30 8.77 -1.20 -4.00
N ALA A 31 9.81 -1.47 -4.77
CA ALA A 31 10.13 -0.73 -5.99
C ALA A 31 9.09 -0.95 -7.12
N PRO A 32 8.74 -2.19 -7.52
CA PRO A 32 7.69 -2.38 -8.52
C PRO A 32 6.33 -1.89 -8.02
N LEU A 33 6.00 -2.00 -6.73
CA LEU A 33 4.78 -1.44 -6.14
C LEU A 33 4.70 0.08 -6.33
N HIS A 34 5.79 0.79 -6.05
CA HIS A 34 5.88 2.22 -6.33
C HIS A 34 5.65 2.53 -7.81
N ALA A 35 6.32 1.80 -8.71
CA ALA A 35 6.19 2.00 -10.15
C ALA A 35 4.75 1.77 -10.66
N ILE A 36 4.08 0.71 -10.25
CA ILE A 36 2.70 0.44 -10.68
C ILE A 36 1.70 1.44 -10.09
N ASN A 37 1.95 1.98 -8.89
CA ASN A 37 1.11 3.03 -8.31
C ASN A 37 1.22 4.33 -9.11
N LEU A 38 2.43 4.72 -9.51
CA LEU A 38 2.62 5.88 -10.39
C LEU A 38 1.95 5.67 -11.75
N ALA A 39 2.19 4.53 -12.39
CA ALA A 39 1.61 4.22 -13.70
C ALA A 39 0.07 4.24 -13.66
N HIS A 40 -0.52 3.66 -12.61
CA HIS A 40 -1.98 3.67 -12.42
C HIS A 40 -2.52 5.08 -12.18
N GLY A 41 -1.86 5.89 -11.35
CA GLY A 41 -2.25 7.27 -11.13
C GLY A 41 -2.24 8.13 -12.41
N VAL A 42 -1.22 7.94 -13.26
CA VAL A 42 -1.16 8.58 -14.59
C VAL A 42 -2.32 8.11 -15.47
N MET A 43 -2.55 6.81 -15.57
CA MET A 43 -3.62 6.24 -16.38
C MET A 43 -5.01 6.75 -15.96
N LEU A 44 -5.28 6.83 -14.66
CA LEU A 44 -6.55 7.35 -14.14
C LEU A 44 -6.78 8.80 -14.56
N ALA A 45 -5.73 9.63 -14.55
CA ALA A 45 -5.81 11.02 -14.97
C ALA A 45 -6.02 11.14 -16.48
N GLU A 46 -5.28 10.40 -17.29
CA GLU A 46 -5.39 10.39 -18.76
C GLU A 46 -6.76 9.87 -19.23
N SER A 47 -7.36 8.95 -18.47
CA SER A 47 -8.70 8.43 -18.72
C SER A 47 -9.82 9.34 -18.21
N GLY A 48 -9.49 10.45 -17.55
CA GLY A 48 -10.47 11.38 -16.97
C GLY A 48 -11.25 10.82 -15.78
N LEU A 49 -10.74 9.75 -15.13
CA LEU A 49 -11.38 9.10 -13.99
C LEU A 49 -11.12 9.84 -12.67
N ILE A 50 -10.04 10.62 -12.60
CA ILE A 50 -9.71 11.50 -11.47
C ILE A 50 -9.31 12.88 -12.00
N GLN A 51 -9.45 13.91 -11.15
CA GLN A 51 -9.05 15.27 -11.53
C GLN A 51 -7.53 15.36 -11.62
N SER A 52 -6.99 16.18 -12.53
CA SER A 52 -5.55 16.36 -12.69
C SER A 52 -4.87 16.88 -11.41
N ALA A 53 -5.58 17.67 -10.60
CA ALA A 53 -5.09 18.13 -9.31
C ALA A 53 -4.92 16.98 -8.29
N ASP A 54 -5.90 16.07 -8.21
CA ASP A 54 -5.81 14.87 -7.37
C ASP A 54 -4.67 13.96 -7.84
N ALA A 55 -4.56 13.75 -9.16
CA ALA A 55 -3.50 12.94 -9.74
C ALA A 55 -2.10 13.51 -9.41
N SER A 56 -1.89 14.82 -9.60
CA SER A 56 -0.62 15.46 -9.26
C SER A 56 -0.28 15.29 -7.78
N ALA A 57 -1.25 15.53 -6.89
CA ALA A 57 -1.04 15.39 -5.45
C ALA A 57 -0.66 13.94 -5.07
N ILE A 58 -1.35 12.94 -5.64
CA ILE A 58 -1.06 11.53 -5.40
C ILE A 58 0.34 11.16 -5.89
N LEU A 59 0.71 11.53 -7.12
CA LEU A 59 2.01 11.19 -7.71
C LEU A 59 3.17 11.85 -6.94
N ASP A 60 3.02 13.13 -6.58
CA ASP A 60 4.02 13.85 -5.78
C ASP A 60 4.19 13.23 -4.39
N ALA A 61 3.09 12.86 -3.75
CA ALA A 61 3.12 12.18 -2.46
C ALA A 61 3.77 10.79 -2.54
N LEU A 62 3.43 9.98 -3.56
CA LEU A 62 4.04 8.67 -3.80
C LEU A 62 5.55 8.76 -3.99
N ASN A 63 6.04 9.75 -4.75
CA ASN A 63 7.48 10.03 -4.88
C ASN A 63 8.13 10.37 -3.55
N GLY A 64 7.46 11.17 -2.71
CA GLY A 64 7.91 11.46 -1.36
C GLY A 64 8.00 10.20 -0.48
N ILE A 65 6.99 9.34 -0.54
CA ILE A 65 6.92 8.09 0.22
C ILE A 65 8.04 7.13 -0.19
N ASP A 66 8.29 6.96 -1.49
CA ASP A 66 9.35 6.06 -1.97
C ASP A 66 10.75 6.54 -1.58
N ARG A 67 10.95 7.87 -1.57
CA ARG A 67 12.22 8.48 -1.14
C ARG A 67 12.44 8.35 0.37
N GLU A 68 11.40 8.61 1.17
CA GLU A 68 11.51 8.65 2.63
C GLU A 68 11.38 7.28 3.29
N ARG A 69 10.73 6.32 2.60
CA ARG A 69 10.48 4.95 3.04
C ARG A 69 9.99 4.84 4.49
N PRO A 70 8.91 5.53 4.89
CA PRO A 70 8.43 5.51 6.27
C PRO A 70 8.00 4.11 6.76
N TRP A 71 7.72 3.19 5.83
CA TRP A 71 7.39 1.79 6.09
C TRP A 71 8.61 0.86 6.25
N ALA A 72 9.83 1.31 6.02
CA ALA A 72 11.02 0.45 5.97
C ALA A 72 11.32 -0.27 7.29
N ASN A 73 11.03 0.37 8.42
CA ASN A 73 11.32 -0.15 9.76
C ASN A 73 10.04 -0.46 10.56
N GLN A 74 8.87 -0.47 9.91
CA GLN A 74 7.61 -0.81 10.56
C GLN A 74 7.60 -2.29 10.96
N LEU A 75 7.49 -2.58 12.24
CA LEU A 75 7.30 -3.95 12.71
C LEU A 75 5.83 -4.32 12.54
N PHE A 76 5.56 -5.56 12.16
CA PHE A 76 4.19 -6.04 12.12
C PHE A 76 3.60 -6.05 13.55
N ASP A 77 2.54 -5.28 13.76
CA ASP A 77 1.86 -5.13 15.06
C ASP A 77 0.37 -5.55 15.01
N GLY A 78 -0.11 -6.02 13.85
CA GLY A 78 -1.49 -6.42 13.62
C GLY A 78 -2.45 -5.27 13.32
N SER A 79 -2.00 -4.02 13.25
CA SER A 79 -2.83 -2.86 12.90
C SER A 79 -3.00 -2.64 11.38
N PHE A 80 -2.24 -3.37 10.57
CA PHE A 80 -2.26 -3.38 9.11
C PHE A 80 -2.03 -4.79 8.59
N GLU A 81 -2.46 -5.07 7.36
CA GLU A 81 -2.34 -6.41 6.78
C GLU A 81 -1.00 -6.62 6.06
N ASP A 82 -0.56 -5.64 5.26
CA ASP A 82 0.56 -5.79 4.33
C ASP A 82 1.27 -4.45 4.03
N LEU A 83 2.25 -4.47 3.12
CA LEU A 83 2.98 -3.27 2.69
C LEU A 83 2.07 -2.26 1.96
N PHE A 84 1.08 -2.73 1.23
CA PHE A 84 0.21 -1.86 0.46
C PHE A 84 -0.62 -0.96 1.39
N PHE A 85 -1.16 -1.52 2.48
CA PHE A 85 -1.86 -0.76 3.52
C PHE A 85 -0.97 0.32 4.15
N LEU A 86 0.31 0.03 4.40
CA LEU A 86 1.24 1.02 4.93
C LEU A 86 1.45 2.20 3.97
N ILE A 87 1.59 1.91 2.67
CA ILE A 87 1.72 2.95 1.64
C ILE A 87 0.43 3.76 1.50
N GLU A 88 -0.73 3.10 1.54
CA GLU A 88 -2.05 3.76 1.45
C GLU A 88 -2.33 4.65 2.65
N GLN A 89 -2.01 4.19 3.87
CA GLN A 89 -2.15 4.99 5.08
C GLN A 89 -1.24 6.23 5.03
N GLU A 90 -0.01 6.06 4.56
CA GLU A 90 0.91 7.18 4.42
C GLU A 90 0.47 8.15 3.32
N LEU A 91 -0.07 7.64 2.22
CA LEU A 91 -0.65 8.47 1.17
C LEU A 91 -1.85 9.28 1.72
N GLY A 92 -2.76 8.63 2.46
CA GLY A 92 -3.88 9.27 3.14
C GLY A 92 -3.45 10.38 4.09
N ARG A 93 -2.38 10.16 4.88
CA ARG A 93 -1.79 11.20 5.75
C ARG A 93 -1.30 12.43 4.97
N ARG A 94 -0.82 12.26 3.74
CA ARG A 94 -0.23 13.34 2.93
C ARG A 94 -1.25 14.11 2.11
N VAL A 95 -2.26 13.42 1.54
CA VAL A 95 -3.21 14.03 0.59
C VAL A 95 -4.68 13.97 1.03
N GLY A 96 -4.96 13.34 2.17
CA GLY A 96 -6.32 13.05 2.65
C GLY A 96 -6.86 11.74 2.09
N ASP A 97 -7.65 11.03 2.90
CA ASP A 97 -8.15 9.68 2.59
C ASP A 97 -9.01 9.64 1.32
N GLU A 98 -9.80 10.69 1.07
CA GLU A 98 -10.63 10.77 -0.14
C GLU A 98 -9.76 10.79 -1.40
N THR A 99 -8.77 11.69 -1.46
CA THR A 99 -7.86 11.80 -2.62
C THR A 99 -6.98 10.56 -2.74
N ALA A 100 -6.44 10.03 -1.64
CA ALA A 100 -5.64 8.80 -1.66
C ALA A 100 -6.44 7.60 -2.20
N GLY A 101 -7.68 7.44 -1.74
CA GLY A 101 -8.56 6.34 -2.13
C GLY A 101 -8.93 6.33 -3.62
N ARG A 102 -8.84 7.48 -4.31
CA ARG A 102 -9.06 7.55 -5.77
C ARG A 102 -8.08 6.66 -6.54
N LEU A 103 -6.88 6.41 -6.01
CA LEU A 103 -5.89 5.52 -6.63
C LEU A 103 -6.37 4.07 -6.73
N HIS A 104 -7.37 3.64 -5.95
CA HIS A 104 -7.89 2.27 -6.01
C HIS A 104 -8.92 2.05 -7.11
N THR A 105 -9.31 3.11 -7.82
CA THR A 105 -10.32 3.03 -8.87
C THR A 105 -9.89 2.05 -9.96
N GLY A 106 -10.71 1.03 -10.22
CA GLY A 106 -10.48 0.08 -11.31
C GLY A 106 -9.31 -0.89 -11.11
N ARG A 107 -8.87 -1.13 -9.86
CA ARG A 107 -7.77 -2.03 -9.53
C ARG A 107 -8.15 -2.96 -8.37
N SER A 108 -7.54 -4.14 -8.28
CA SER A 108 -7.63 -5.06 -7.13
C SER A 108 -6.23 -5.40 -6.59
N ARG A 109 -6.13 -6.20 -5.54
CA ARG A 109 -4.81 -6.70 -5.10
C ARG A 109 -4.26 -7.75 -6.07
N ASN A 110 -5.10 -8.68 -6.53
CA ASN A 110 -4.67 -9.80 -7.36
C ASN A 110 -4.01 -9.37 -8.69
N ASP A 111 -4.54 -8.35 -9.37
CA ASP A 111 -3.95 -7.81 -10.60
C ASP A 111 -2.67 -7.02 -10.33
N MET A 112 -2.58 -6.31 -9.20
CA MET A 112 -1.32 -5.68 -8.79
C MET A 112 -0.22 -6.71 -8.55
N GLU A 113 -0.52 -7.76 -7.79
CA GLU A 113 0.42 -8.82 -7.48
C GLU A 113 0.89 -9.54 -8.74
N HIS A 114 0.00 -9.83 -9.69
CA HIS A 114 0.38 -10.42 -10.97
C HIS A 114 1.18 -9.49 -11.90
N THR A 115 1.12 -8.17 -11.66
CA THR A 115 1.87 -7.19 -12.46
C THR A 115 3.31 -7.03 -11.98
N MET A 116 3.58 -7.30 -10.70
CA MET A 116 4.89 -7.15 -10.06
C MET A 116 5.69 -8.45 -10.09
#